data_AF-A0A1A8DH82-F1
#
_entry.id   AF-A0A1A8DH82-F1
#
_cell.length_a   1.000
_cell.length_b   1.000
_cell.length_c   1.000
_cell.angle_alpha   90.00
_cell.angle_beta   90.00
_cell.angle_gamma   90.00
#
_symmetry.space_group_name_H-M   'P 1'
#
loop_
_entity.id
_entity.type
_entity.pdbx_description
1 polymer ?
#
loop_
_entity_poly.entity_id
_entity_poly.type
_entity_poly.pdbx_seq_one_letter_code
_entity_poly.pdbx_strand_id
1 'polypeptide(L)'
;MAEVMDGTKKRGETEPPNWILQHPVYQQMKELEVGDSTQLHAAFLVFMDLTEVRQWTKVSYVESPELQLVLLEAKEKDGGPVQTVLPLP
;
A
#
# COMPACT_ATOMS: atom_id res chain seq x y z
N MET A 1 -21.68 -17.81 -48.21
CA MET A 1 -20.43 -18.35 -47.64
C MET A 1 -20.22 -17.61 -46.33
N ALA A 2 -20.20 -18.36 -45.23
CA ALA A 2 -20.32 -17.83 -43.87
C ALA A 2 -19.09 -17.00 -43.44
N GLU A 3 -19.36 -15.91 -42.72
CA GLU A 3 -18.42 -15.28 -41.79
C GLU A 3 -18.08 -16.28 -40.68
N VAL A 4 -16.80 -16.49 -40.43
CA VAL A 4 -16.32 -17.26 -39.27
C VAL A 4 -15.71 -16.30 -38.25
N MET A 5 -16.34 -16.37 -37.08
CA MET A 5 -16.12 -15.59 -35.89
C MET A 5 -14.80 -15.94 -35.19
N ASP A 6 -14.30 -14.92 -34.48
CA ASP A 6 -13.75 -14.92 -33.12
C ASP A 6 -13.16 -16.20 -32.51
N GLY A 7 -12.05 -15.98 -31.78
CA GLY A 7 -11.71 -16.80 -30.63
C GLY A 7 -10.46 -17.65 -30.83
N THR A 8 -9.32 -17.13 -30.36
CA THR A 8 -8.54 -17.74 -29.25
C THR A 8 -7.13 -17.16 -29.23
N LYS A 9 -6.93 -16.12 -28.40
CA LYS A 9 -5.65 -15.97 -27.71
C LYS A 9 -5.94 -16.05 -26.21
N LYS A 10 -6.01 -17.28 -25.69
CA LYS A 10 -5.88 -17.53 -24.26
C LYS A 10 -4.49 -17.07 -23.84
N ARG A 11 -4.35 -15.81 -23.44
CA ARG A 11 -3.28 -15.38 -22.55
C ARG A 11 -3.75 -15.63 -21.13
N GLY A 12 -3.61 -16.89 -20.72
CA GLY A 12 -3.43 -17.21 -19.31
C GLY A 12 -1.98 -16.98 -18.93
N GLU A 13 -1.46 -15.77 -19.18
CA GLU A 13 -0.34 -15.27 -18.39
C GLU A 13 -1.04 -14.66 -17.18
N THR A 14 -1.23 -15.46 -16.13
CA THR A 14 -1.53 -14.90 -14.81
C THR A 14 -0.39 -13.93 -14.54
N GLU A 15 -0.66 -12.63 -14.65
CA GLU A 15 0.26 -11.62 -14.14
C GLU A 15 0.73 -12.08 -12.76
N PRO A 16 2.04 -12.00 -12.45
CA PRO A 16 2.52 -12.33 -11.13
C PRO A 16 1.59 -11.66 -10.12
N PRO A 17 1.07 -12.41 -9.13
CA PRO A 17 0.12 -11.84 -8.19
C PRO A 17 0.72 -10.56 -7.64
N ASN A 18 -0.03 -9.46 -7.74
CA ASN A 18 0.47 -8.17 -7.28
C ASN A 18 0.74 -8.29 -5.77
N TRP A 19 2.02 -8.44 -5.43
CA TRP A 19 2.47 -8.79 -4.09
C TRP A 19 2.05 -7.74 -3.07
N ILE A 20 1.93 -6.47 -3.50
CA ILE A 20 1.44 -5.36 -2.69
C ILE A 20 -0.01 -5.63 -2.29
N LEU A 21 -0.85 -5.98 -3.26
CA LEU A 21 -2.25 -6.32 -3.01
C LEU A 21 -2.41 -7.58 -2.17
N GLN A 22 -1.38 -8.40 -1.97
CA GLN A 22 -1.44 -9.58 -1.11
C GLN A 22 -0.71 -9.39 0.22
N HIS A 23 -0.03 -8.27 0.40
CA HIS A 23 0.77 -8.02 1.58
C HIS A 23 -0.14 -7.85 2.80
N PRO A 24 0.11 -8.55 3.93
CA PRO A 24 -0.75 -8.47 5.12
C PRO A 24 -0.95 -7.03 5.62
N VAL A 25 0.12 -6.23 5.66
CA VAL A 25 0.04 -4.82 6.07
C VAL A 25 -0.82 -3.99 5.11
N TYR A 26 -0.72 -4.24 3.79
CA TYR A 26 -1.56 -3.53 2.83
C TYR A 26 -3.04 -3.87 3.01
N GLN A 27 -3.35 -5.15 3.27
CA GLN A 27 -4.72 -5.58 3.57
C GLN A 27 -5.25 -4.94 4.86
N GLN A 28 -4.43 -4.86 5.91
CA GLN A 28 -4.81 -4.18 7.16
C GLN A 28 -5.03 -2.68 6.96
N MET A 29 -4.18 -2.01 6.19
CA MET A 29 -4.38 -0.58 5.89
C MET A 29 -5.67 -0.33 5.10
N LYS A 30 -6.09 -1.26 4.22
CA LYS A 30 -7.39 -1.16 3.52
C LYS A 30 -8.59 -1.20 4.48
N GLU A 31 -8.46 -1.86 5.64
CA GLU A 31 -9.51 -1.93 6.65
C GLU A 31 -9.74 -0.59 7.36
N LEU A 32 -8.84 0.39 7.20
CA LEU A 32 -9.04 1.77 7.66
C LEU A 32 -10.05 2.55 6.81
N GLU A 33 -10.60 1.94 5.76
CA GLU A 33 -11.65 2.50 4.89
C GLU A 33 -11.35 3.90 4.32
N VAL A 34 -10.06 4.23 4.18
CA VAL A 34 -9.62 5.46 3.55
C VAL A 34 -10.01 5.46 2.05
N GLY A 35 -10.76 6.49 1.64
CA GLY A 35 -11.39 6.54 0.32
C GLY A 35 -10.45 6.70 -0.89
N ASP A 36 -9.16 6.96 -0.65
CA ASP A 36 -8.15 7.17 -1.70
C ASP A 36 -7.18 5.97 -1.79
N SER A 37 -7.35 5.16 -2.83
CA SER A 37 -6.50 3.99 -3.08
C SER A 37 -5.09 4.35 -3.52
N THR A 38 -4.89 5.52 -4.13
CA THR A 38 -3.56 6.02 -4.50
C THR A 38 -2.80 6.46 -3.26
N GLN A 39 -3.46 7.17 -2.35
CA GLN A 39 -2.89 7.54 -1.06
C GLN A 39 -2.55 6.32 -0.22
N LEU A 40 -3.45 5.32 -0.19
CA LEU A 40 -3.21 4.06 0.51
C LEU A 40 -1.98 3.31 -0.04
N HIS A 41 -1.84 3.30 -1.37
CA HIS A 41 -0.68 2.71 -2.03
C HIS A 41 0.61 3.45 -1.65
N ALA A 42 0.61 4.78 -1.67
CA ALA A 42 1.74 5.60 -1.24
C ALA A 42 2.09 5.33 0.24
N ALA A 43 1.08 5.26 1.13
CA ALA A 43 1.27 4.95 2.54
C ALA A 43 1.94 3.59 2.76
N PHE A 44 1.53 2.59 1.99
CA PHE A 44 2.18 1.28 2.02
C PHE A 44 3.63 1.30 1.55
N LEU A 45 3.93 1.99 0.44
CA LEU A 45 5.31 2.10 -0.04
C LEU A 45 6.20 2.82 0.97
N VAL A 46 5.69 3.88 1.60
CA VAL A 46 6.40 4.58 2.68
C VAL A 46 6.58 3.65 3.89
N PHE A 47 5.57 2.85 4.26
CA PHE A 47 5.73 1.86 5.33
C PHE A 47 6.91 0.92 5.07
N MET A 48 6.97 0.35 3.86
CA MET A 48 8.06 -0.55 3.46
C MET A 48 9.42 0.15 3.45
N ASP A 49 9.49 1.41 3.01
CA ASP A 49 10.73 2.21 3.08
C ASP A 49 11.17 2.43 4.53
N LEU A 50 10.24 2.81 5.41
CA LEU A 50 10.53 3.03 6.83
C LEU A 50 11.00 1.75 7.52
N THR A 51 10.33 0.60 7.30
CA THR A 51 10.67 -0.65 7.99
C THR A 51 11.85 -1.40 7.37
N GLU A 52 11.89 -1.54 6.05
CA GLU A 52 12.85 -2.44 5.39
C GLU A 52 14.12 -1.71 4.93
N VAL A 53 13.99 -0.47 4.43
CA VAL A 53 15.12 0.27 3.86
C VAL A 53 15.81 1.10 4.95
N ARG A 54 15.04 1.91 5.67
CA ARG A 54 15.55 2.81 6.71
C ARG A 54 15.66 2.15 8.08
N GLN A 55 14.98 1.03 8.29
CA GLN A 55 15.00 0.27 9.54
C GLN A 55 14.57 1.11 10.76
N TRP A 56 13.58 1.98 10.56
CA TRP A 56 12.94 2.71 11.65
C TRP A 56 12.19 1.75 12.56
N THR A 57 12.11 2.09 13.85
CA THR A 57 11.47 1.27 14.86
C THR A 57 10.08 1.78 15.19
N LYS A 58 9.23 0.88 15.68
CA LYS A 58 7.84 1.17 16.12
C LYS A 58 7.02 1.88 15.03
N VAL A 59 7.17 1.44 13.78
CA VAL A 59 6.38 1.95 12.65
C VAL A 59 4.93 1.49 12.81
N SER A 60 4.01 2.43 12.78
CA SER A 60 2.57 2.22 12.85
C SER A 60 1.88 3.13 11.85
N TYR A 61 0.62 2.84 11.56
CA TYR A 61 -0.20 3.60 10.63
C TYR A 61 -1.54 3.92 11.29
N VAL A 62 -2.03 5.12 11.05
CA VAL A 62 -3.26 5.64 11.65
C VAL A 62 -4.10 6.35 10.60
N GLU A 63 -5.41 6.22 10.71
CA GLU A 63 -6.34 7.04 9.93
C GLU A 63 -6.33 8.47 10.48
N SER A 64 -6.31 9.47 9.60
CA SER A 64 -6.66 10.85 9.94
C SER A 64 -8.07 11.16 9.39
N PRO A 65 -9.09 11.21 10.25
CA PRO A 65 -10.45 11.52 9.83
C PRO A 65 -10.59 12.92 9.20
N GLU A 66 -9.81 13.89 9.68
CA GLU A 66 -9.86 15.27 9.21
C GLU A 66 -9.33 15.42 7.78
N LEU A 67 -8.33 14.63 7.43
CA LEU A 67 -7.68 14.63 6.12
C LEU A 67 -8.17 13.47 5.23
N GLN A 68 -8.94 12.55 5.79
CA GLN A 68 -9.42 11.32 5.15
C GLN A 68 -8.30 10.52 4.47
N LEU A 69 -7.18 10.31 5.17
CA LEU A 69 -5.99 9.63 4.66
C LEU A 69 -5.25 8.83 5.74
N VAL A 70 -4.33 7.95 5.32
CA VAL A 70 -3.44 7.22 6.22
C VAL A 70 -2.16 8.01 6.52
N LEU A 71 -1.85 8.22 7.79
CA LEU A 71 -0.56 8.73 8.27
C LEU A 71 0.28 7.60 8.82
N LEU A 72 1.61 7.76 8.82
CA LEU A 72 2.51 6.85 9.53
C LEU A 72 3.14 7.54 10.72
N GLU A 73 3.28 6.79 11.81
CA GLU A 73 4.02 7.20 12.99
C GLU A 73 5.17 6.22 13.23
N ALA A 74 6.37 6.73 13.36
CA ALA A 74 7.56 5.90 13.47
C ALA A 74 8.71 6.61 14.21
N LYS A 75 9.73 5.84 14.60
CA LYS A 75 10.94 6.37 15.24
C LYS A 75 12.17 5.98 14.42
N GLU A 76 13.02 6.95 14.09
CA GLU A 76 14.30 6.67 13.42
C GLU A 76 15.19 5.66 14.16
N LYS A 77 15.09 5.66 15.50
CA LYS A 77 15.84 4.77 16.38
C LYS A 77 15.11 4.60 17.69
N ASP A 78 15.43 3.53 18.41
CA ASP A 78 14.88 3.31 19.75
C ASP A 78 15.22 4.45 20.71
N GLY A 79 14.22 4.86 21.50
CA GLY A 79 14.31 6.01 22.39
C GLY A 79 14.19 7.38 21.69
N GLY A 80 14.13 7.41 20.36
CA GLY A 80 13.93 8.65 19.59
C GLY A 80 12.51 9.24 19.73
N PRO A 81 12.34 10.50 19.27
CA PRO A 81 11.01 11.10 19.16
C PRO A 81 10.16 10.34 18.13
N VAL A 82 8.85 10.32 18.34
CA VAL A 82 7.90 9.87 17.32
C VAL A 82 7.84 10.93 16.23
N GLN A 83 7.96 10.50 14.98
CA GLN A 83 7.76 11.33 13.81
C GLN A 83 6.49 10.89 13.08
N THR A 84 5.72 11.87 12.62
CA THR A 84 4.55 11.65 11.75
C THR A 84 4.96 11.91 10.31
N VAL A 85 4.66 10.95 9.43
CA VAL A 85 4.93 11.03 7.99
C VAL A 85 3.60 11.06 7.26
N LEU A 86 3.45 12.05 6.37
CA LEU A 86 2.34 12.15 5.42
C LEU A 86 2.78 11.58 4.06
N PRO A 87 2.26 10.42 3.64
CA PRO A 87 2.56 9.85 2.34
C PRO A 87 1.88 10.65 1.22
N LEU A 88 2.66 11.03 0.22
CA LEU A 88 2.17 11.73 -0.97
C LEU A 88 2.24 10.79 -2.19
N PRO A 89 1.18 10.70 -3.00
CA PRO A 89 1.16 10.02 -4.30
C PRO A 89 2.25 10.45 -5.28
#